data_AF-A0A2T3KJ31-F1
#
_entry.id   AF-A0A2T3KJ31-F1
#
_cell.length_a   1.000
_cell.length_b   1.000
_cell.length_c   1.000
_cell.angle_alpha   90.00
_cell.angle_beta   90.00
_cell.angle_gamma   90.00
#
_symmetry.space_group_name_H-M   'P 1'
#
loop_
_entity.id
_entity.type
_entity.pdbx_description
1 polymer ?
#
loop_
_entity_poly.entity_id
_entity_poly.type
_entity_poly.pdbx_seq_one_letter_code
_entity_poly.pdbx_strand_id
1 'polypeptide(L)'
;MENTIKRIIMRLFPELTGKWHLPRWGKVVALPELPNEGDLSDRFYPHYAVDIVLLDEKGVEYKDKAPLLAVPLPVPGLGDHAGRLEPPAIGSIVEIGFIFGQPDKPFIRCVLPLGFKLPGIKAGESRYQKRKGVYQLVDQDGNFVDETDVLASLQCKVRQVLATESQSYQSPKTWVGSEKENVLSLLSDLMQVVTELSSTLASHTHSSPETGAATSPPIQSDGITGHGDASTKLKQRLDPITK
;
A
#
# COMPACT_ATOMS: atom_id res chain seq x y z
N MET A 1 -49.74 8.97 -39.91
CA MET A 1 -49.21 7.60 -39.74
C MET A 1 -48.07 7.58 -38.72
N GLU A 2 -47.08 8.46 -38.86
CA GLU A 2 -45.92 8.56 -37.95
C GLU A 2 -46.27 8.78 -36.46
N ASN A 3 -47.20 9.69 -36.14
CA ASN A 3 -47.63 9.91 -34.75
C ASN A 3 -48.31 8.69 -34.11
N THR A 4 -49.02 7.90 -34.91
CA THR A 4 -49.63 6.63 -34.46
C THR A 4 -48.55 5.59 -34.17
N ILE A 5 -47.57 5.47 -35.06
CA ILE A 5 -46.41 4.58 -34.90
C ILE A 5 -45.62 4.98 -33.64
N LYS A 6 -45.30 6.26 -33.46
CA LYS A 6 -44.59 6.78 -32.27
C LYS A 6 -45.34 6.46 -30.98
N ARG A 7 -46.67 6.61 -30.95
CA ARG A 7 -47.49 6.28 -29.78
C ARG A 7 -47.48 4.78 -29.47
N ILE A 8 -47.57 3.93 -30.50
CA ILE A 8 -47.48 2.47 -30.35
C ILE A 8 -46.10 2.10 -29.78
N ILE A 9 -45.03 2.67 -30.34
CA ILE A 9 -43.65 2.44 -29.89
C ILE A 9 -43.48 2.84 -28.41
N MET A 10 -43.85 4.07 -28.03
CA MET A 10 -43.69 4.54 -26.65
C MET A 10 -44.54 3.77 -25.63
N ARG A 11 -45.63 3.13 -26.08
CA ARG A 11 -46.46 2.26 -25.24
C ARG A 11 -45.87 0.86 -25.08
N LEU A 12 -45.32 0.30 -26.16
CA LEU A 12 -44.71 -1.03 -26.14
C LEU A 12 -43.33 -1.03 -25.47
N PHE A 13 -42.62 0.10 -25.55
CA PHE A 13 -41.27 0.29 -25.04
C PHE A 13 -41.24 1.51 -24.09
N PRO A 14 -41.76 1.38 -22.86
CA PRO A 14 -41.82 2.48 -21.89
C PRO A 14 -40.43 3.05 -21.54
N GLU A 15 -39.36 2.28 -21.71
CA GLU A 15 -37.98 2.70 -21.57
C GLU A 15 -37.57 3.81 -22.56
N LEU A 16 -38.26 3.91 -23.71
CA LEU A 16 -38.04 4.98 -24.68
C LEU A 16 -38.64 6.30 -24.20
N THR A 17 -39.81 6.27 -23.56
CA THR A 17 -40.43 7.46 -22.97
C THR A 17 -39.51 8.11 -21.94
N GLY A 18 -38.92 7.30 -21.07
CA GLY A 18 -38.00 7.77 -20.05
C GLY A 18 -36.54 7.87 -20.50
N LYS A 19 -36.22 7.55 -21.76
CA LYS A 19 -34.83 7.49 -22.27
C LYS A 19 -33.88 6.63 -21.40
N TRP A 20 -34.37 5.57 -20.77
CA TRP A 20 -33.58 4.72 -19.85
C TRP A 20 -32.59 3.81 -20.60
N HIS A 21 -32.78 3.67 -21.91
CA HIS A 21 -31.86 3.00 -22.82
C HIS A 21 -30.60 3.84 -23.13
N LEU A 22 -30.62 5.14 -22.84
CA LEU A 22 -29.46 6.02 -23.06
C LEU A 22 -28.55 6.03 -21.83
N PRO A 23 -27.22 6.16 -22.01
CA PRO A 23 -26.30 6.40 -20.91
C PRO A 23 -26.72 7.65 -20.13
N ARG A 24 -26.76 7.54 -18.81
CA ARG A 24 -27.01 8.67 -17.92
C ARG A 24 -25.79 8.94 -17.06
N TRP A 25 -25.49 10.21 -16.85
CA TRP A 25 -24.40 10.61 -16.00
C TRP A 25 -24.90 10.94 -14.60
N GLY A 26 -24.09 10.58 -13.62
CA GLY A 26 -24.24 10.98 -12.24
C GLY A 26 -22.95 11.58 -11.71
N LYS A 27 -23.06 12.33 -10.62
CA LYS A 27 -21.92 12.78 -9.83
C LYS A 27 -21.99 12.19 -8.44
N VAL A 28 -20.91 11.55 -7.99
CA VAL A 28 -20.79 10.97 -6.64
C VAL A 28 -20.86 12.07 -5.59
N VAL A 29 -21.74 11.93 -4.61
CA VAL A 29 -21.91 12.87 -3.49
C VAL A 29 -21.58 12.26 -2.13
N ALA A 30 -21.71 10.94 -1.98
CA ALA A 30 -21.36 10.22 -0.75
C ALA A 30 -20.95 8.77 -1.03
N LEU A 31 -20.30 8.16 -0.03
CA LEU A 31 -19.90 6.76 0.02
C LEU A 31 -20.57 6.10 1.24
N PRO A 32 -21.90 5.88 1.23
CA PRO A 32 -22.65 5.47 2.42
C PRO A 32 -22.35 4.02 2.85
N GLU A 33 -22.04 3.15 1.89
CA GLU A 33 -22.02 1.71 2.06
C GLU A 33 -20.64 1.16 1.67
N LEU A 34 -19.56 1.54 2.36
CA LEU A 34 -18.28 0.87 2.18
C LEU A 34 -18.25 -0.40 3.05
N PRO A 35 -17.83 -1.57 2.51
CA PRO A 35 -17.78 -2.80 3.29
C PRO A 35 -16.70 -2.72 4.37
N ASN A 36 -16.97 -3.29 5.55
CA ASN A 36 -16.00 -3.41 6.64
C ASN A 36 -15.14 -4.67 6.47
N GLU A 37 -15.72 -5.86 6.66
CA GLU A 37 -15.05 -7.13 6.41
C GLU A 37 -16.10 -8.26 6.32
N GLY A 38 -16.15 -8.96 5.18
CA GLY A 38 -17.10 -10.07 4.98
C GLY A 38 -18.57 -9.66 4.80
N ASP A 39 -18.86 -8.36 4.70
CA ASP A 39 -20.21 -7.85 4.46
C ASP A 39 -20.75 -8.40 3.12
N LEU A 40 -21.93 -9.01 3.16
CA LEU A 40 -22.59 -9.55 1.98
C LEU A 40 -23.27 -8.41 1.20
N SER A 41 -22.76 -8.08 0.02
CA SER A 41 -23.45 -7.15 -0.88
C SER A 41 -24.67 -7.83 -1.51
N ASP A 42 -25.87 -7.34 -1.20
CA ASP A 42 -27.11 -7.82 -1.78
C ASP A 42 -27.91 -6.71 -2.48
N ARG A 43 -29.08 -7.03 -3.02
CA ARG A 43 -29.90 -6.07 -3.76
C ARG A 43 -30.49 -4.96 -2.88
N PHE A 44 -30.80 -5.26 -1.62
CA PHE A 44 -31.40 -4.33 -0.67
C PHE A 44 -30.34 -3.52 0.08
N TYR A 45 -29.19 -4.13 0.34
CA TYR A 45 -28.02 -3.54 0.98
C TYR A 45 -26.78 -3.79 0.11
N PRO A 46 -26.63 -3.02 -0.99
CA PRO A 46 -25.45 -3.14 -1.82
C PRO A 46 -24.26 -2.54 -1.07
N HIS A 47 -23.55 -3.36 -0.32
CA HIS A 47 -22.24 -3.00 0.18
C HIS A 47 -21.31 -2.76 -1.02
N TYR A 48 -20.47 -1.73 -0.90
CA TYR A 48 -19.71 -1.11 -1.98
C TYR A 48 -20.60 -0.32 -2.98
N ALA A 49 -21.25 0.73 -2.47
CA ALA A 49 -22.14 1.60 -3.25
C ALA A 49 -21.91 3.10 -3.00
N VAL A 50 -22.48 3.92 -3.88
CA VAL A 50 -22.36 5.39 -3.85
C VAL A 50 -23.71 6.08 -3.94
N ASP A 51 -23.82 7.24 -3.31
CA ASP A 51 -24.92 8.16 -3.58
C ASP A 51 -24.54 9.07 -4.74
N ILE A 52 -25.49 9.32 -5.65
CA ILE A 52 -25.25 10.14 -6.84
C ILE A 52 -26.37 11.14 -7.07
N VAL A 53 -26.01 12.32 -7.56
CA VAL A 53 -26.94 13.26 -8.18
C VAL A 53 -26.90 13.09 -9.70
N LEU A 54 -28.07 13.13 -10.35
CA LEU A 54 -28.16 12.99 -11.79
C LEU A 54 -27.70 14.27 -12.49
N LEU A 55 -26.99 14.10 -13.61
CA LEU A 55 -26.55 15.20 -14.47
C LEU A 55 -27.37 15.22 -15.77
N ASP A 56 -27.58 16.42 -16.31
CA ASP A 56 -28.20 16.64 -17.61
C ASP A 56 -27.23 16.40 -18.77
N GLU A 57 -27.71 16.56 -20.00
CA GLU A 57 -26.93 16.35 -21.23
C GLU A 57 -25.73 17.33 -21.35
N LYS A 58 -25.69 18.40 -20.53
CA LYS A 58 -24.58 19.37 -20.46
C LYS A 58 -23.66 19.12 -19.27
N GLY A 59 -23.91 18.07 -18.48
CA GLY A 59 -23.14 17.76 -17.26
C GLY A 59 -23.52 18.62 -16.05
N VAL A 60 -24.67 19.29 -16.07
CA VAL A 60 -25.18 20.12 -14.96
C VAL A 60 -26.12 19.29 -14.09
N GLU A 61 -26.04 19.45 -12.78
CA GLU A 61 -26.93 18.75 -11.84
C GLU A 61 -28.40 19.13 -12.05
N TYR A 62 -29.26 18.10 -12.08
CA TYR A 62 -30.70 18.32 -11.97
C TYR A 62 -31.06 18.81 -10.57
N LYS A 63 -31.55 20.04 -10.45
CA LYS A 63 -31.96 20.64 -9.16
C LYS A 63 -33.28 20.08 -8.64
N ASP A 64 -34.09 19.51 -9.53
CA ASP A 64 -35.43 19.00 -9.28
C ASP A 64 -35.47 17.49 -9.01
N LYS A 65 -34.32 16.80 -9.07
CA LYS A 65 -34.22 15.35 -8.87
C LYS A 65 -33.50 15.05 -7.56
N ALA A 66 -34.13 14.19 -6.76
CA ALA A 66 -33.49 13.64 -5.57
C ALA A 66 -32.26 12.80 -5.97
N PRO A 67 -31.24 12.73 -5.09
CA PRO A 67 -30.12 11.80 -5.26
C PRO A 67 -30.61 10.35 -5.34
N LEU A 68 -29.94 9.54 -6.16
CA LEU A 68 -30.07 8.09 -6.10
C LEU A 68 -29.14 7.58 -5.00
N LEU A 69 -29.71 6.82 -4.07
CA LEU A 69 -28.99 6.34 -2.90
C LEU A 69 -28.46 4.93 -3.12
N ALA A 70 -27.30 4.63 -2.53
CA ALA A 70 -26.67 3.32 -2.52
C ALA A 70 -26.66 2.62 -3.90
N VAL A 71 -26.21 3.34 -4.92
CA VAL A 71 -26.06 2.78 -6.27
C VAL A 71 -24.78 1.92 -6.32
N PRO A 72 -24.87 0.60 -6.62
CA PRO A 72 -23.73 -0.31 -6.55
C PRO A 72 -22.58 0.09 -7.50
N LEU A 73 -21.33 -0.05 -7.04
CA LEU A 73 -20.13 0.18 -7.84
C LEU A 73 -19.65 -1.10 -8.54
N PRO A 74 -19.00 -0.98 -9.71
CA PRO A 74 -18.35 -2.12 -10.35
C PRO A 74 -17.05 -2.48 -9.62
N VAL A 75 -16.72 -3.77 -9.56
CA VAL A 75 -15.47 -4.28 -8.98
C VAL A 75 -14.65 -5.00 -10.07
N PRO A 76 -13.43 -4.56 -10.39
CA PRO A 76 -12.55 -5.25 -11.32
C PRO A 76 -11.99 -6.53 -10.66
N GLY A 77 -12.72 -7.64 -10.80
CA GLY A 77 -12.42 -8.94 -10.20
C GLY A 77 -12.99 -9.07 -8.78
N LEU A 78 -13.83 -10.08 -8.56
CA LEU A 78 -14.60 -10.28 -7.32
C LEU A 78 -14.61 -11.76 -6.91
N GLY A 79 -14.59 -12.02 -5.60
CA GLY A 79 -14.82 -13.31 -4.97
C GLY A 79 -15.06 -13.16 -3.47
N ASP A 80 -15.28 -14.27 -2.76
CA ASP A 80 -15.47 -14.23 -1.31
C ASP A 80 -14.19 -13.73 -0.62
N HIS A 81 -14.32 -12.63 0.13
CA HIS A 81 -13.19 -11.92 0.75
C HIS A 81 -12.08 -11.51 -0.23
N ALA A 82 -12.40 -11.35 -1.52
CA ALA A 82 -11.42 -11.05 -2.56
C ALA A 82 -11.95 -10.03 -3.58
N GLY A 83 -11.11 -9.07 -3.95
CA GLY A 83 -11.40 -8.11 -5.01
C GLY A 83 -10.56 -6.86 -4.94
N ARG A 84 -10.60 -6.05 -6.00
CA ARG A 84 -9.92 -4.76 -6.07
C ARG A 84 -10.92 -3.64 -5.86
N LEU A 85 -11.05 -3.20 -4.60
CA LEU A 85 -11.98 -2.14 -4.20
C LEU A 85 -11.28 -0.78 -4.18
N GLU A 86 -11.72 0.11 -5.06
CA GLU A 86 -11.17 1.44 -5.27
C GLU A 86 -12.34 2.44 -5.37
N PRO A 87 -12.93 2.84 -4.23
CA PRO A 87 -14.09 3.70 -4.26
C PRO A 87 -13.73 5.05 -4.91
N PRO A 88 -14.57 5.57 -5.82
CA PRO A 88 -14.31 6.83 -6.49
C PRO A 88 -14.34 7.99 -5.49
N ALA A 89 -13.60 9.06 -5.80
CA ALA A 89 -13.66 10.27 -4.99
C ALA A 89 -15.05 10.94 -5.09
N ILE A 90 -15.48 11.59 -4.01
CA ILE A 90 -16.64 12.49 -4.07
C ILE A 90 -16.40 13.54 -5.16
N GLY A 91 -17.42 13.78 -5.98
CA GLY A 91 -17.34 14.63 -7.18
C GLY A 91 -17.00 13.89 -8.47
N SER A 92 -16.67 12.59 -8.42
CA SER A 92 -16.43 11.78 -9.63
C SER A 92 -17.68 11.66 -10.50
N ILE A 93 -17.49 11.75 -11.81
CA ILE A 93 -18.54 11.53 -12.79
C ILE A 93 -18.64 10.04 -13.09
N VAL A 94 -19.85 9.51 -13.10
CA VAL A 94 -20.11 8.08 -13.30
C VAL A 94 -21.18 7.88 -14.37
N GLU A 95 -21.05 6.79 -15.14
CA GLU A 95 -22.11 6.32 -16.03
C GLU A 95 -23.03 5.37 -15.27
N ILE A 96 -24.33 5.59 -15.39
CA ILE A 96 -25.38 4.82 -14.72
C ILE A 96 -26.01 3.88 -15.74
N GLY A 97 -26.02 2.60 -15.42
CA GLY A 97 -26.81 1.58 -16.09
C GLY A 97 -28.08 1.25 -15.31
N PHE A 98 -29.08 0.70 -16.01
CA PHE A 98 -30.30 0.17 -15.41
C PHE A 98 -30.41 -1.31 -15.75
N ILE A 99 -30.45 -2.18 -14.75
CA ILE A 99 -30.52 -3.63 -14.96
C ILE A 99 -31.81 -3.96 -15.73
N PHE A 100 -31.67 -4.57 -16.91
CA PHE A 100 -32.78 -4.81 -17.85
C PHE A 100 -33.62 -3.56 -18.19
N GLY A 101 -33.02 -2.36 -18.15
CA GLY A 101 -33.72 -1.10 -18.40
C GLY A 101 -34.68 -0.66 -17.29
N GLN A 102 -34.61 -1.28 -16.11
CA GLN A 102 -35.50 -1.01 -14.98
C GLN A 102 -34.99 0.17 -14.14
N PRO A 103 -35.72 1.30 -14.06
CA PRO A 103 -35.26 2.51 -13.36
C PRO A 103 -35.03 2.33 -11.86
N ASP A 104 -35.69 1.36 -11.23
CA ASP A 104 -35.55 1.00 -9.82
C ASP A 104 -34.31 0.13 -9.53
N LYS A 105 -33.53 -0.22 -10.56
CA LYS A 105 -32.31 -1.03 -10.44
C LYS A 105 -31.11 -0.34 -11.09
N PRO A 106 -30.73 0.86 -10.60
CA PRO A 106 -29.53 1.52 -11.09
C PRO A 106 -28.28 0.78 -10.63
N PHE A 107 -27.22 0.86 -11.43
CA PHE A 107 -25.86 0.46 -11.05
C PHE A 107 -24.86 1.36 -11.75
N ILE A 108 -23.66 1.52 -11.17
CA ILE A 108 -22.58 2.23 -11.84
C ILE A 108 -21.93 1.30 -12.84
N ARG A 109 -21.87 1.73 -14.11
CA ARG A 109 -21.22 0.98 -15.18
C ARG A 109 -19.74 1.30 -15.28
N CYS A 110 -19.38 2.58 -15.14
CA CYS A 110 -18.00 3.02 -15.12
C CYS A 110 -17.84 4.35 -14.37
N VAL A 111 -16.60 4.61 -13.91
CA VAL A 111 -16.17 5.90 -13.36
C VAL A 111 -15.36 6.62 -14.44
N LEU A 112 -15.71 7.88 -14.71
CA LEU A 112 -15.03 8.70 -15.71
C LEU A 112 -14.00 9.62 -15.03
N PRO A 113 -12.84 9.86 -15.67
CA PRO A 113 -11.77 10.67 -15.09
C PRO A 113 -12.02 12.19 -15.14
N LEU A 114 -13.21 12.61 -15.58
CA LEU A 114 -13.52 14.00 -15.88
C LEU A 114 -13.45 14.86 -14.61
N GLY A 115 -12.73 15.99 -14.69
CA GLY A 115 -12.55 16.92 -13.56
C GLY A 115 -11.37 16.59 -12.64
N PHE A 116 -10.66 15.48 -12.85
CA PHE A 116 -9.51 15.09 -12.03
C PHE A 116 -8.18 15.25 -12.76
N LYS A 117 -7.13 15.56 -11.97
CA LYS A 117 -5.74 15.52 -12.43
C LYS A 117 -5.23 14.09 -12.30
N LEU A 118 -5.05 13.41 -13.43
CA LEU A 118 -4.62 12.02 -13.47
C LEU A 118 -3.10 11.88 -13.29
N PRO A 119 -2.62 10.73 -12.76
CA PRO A 119 -1.21 10.39 -12.82
C PRO A 119 -0.74 10.22 -14.28
N GLY A 120 0.53 10.55 -14.52
CA GLY A 120 1.17 10.23 -15.81
C GLY A 120 1.39 8.72 -15.95
N ILE A 121 1.21 8.21 -17.16
CA ILE A 121 1.44 6.81 -17.53
C ILE A 121 1.86 6.75 -19.01
N LYS A 122 2.78 5.85 -19.36
CA LYS A 122 3.19 5.57 -20.73
C LYS A 122 2.52 4.30 -21.26
N ALA A 123 2.59 4.10 -22.58
CA ALA A 123 2.12 2.87 -23.20
C ALA A 123 2.89 1.65 -22.64
N GLY A 124 2.17 0.58 -22.32
CA GLY A 124 2.76 -0.64 -21.74
C GLY A 124 2.97 -0.61 -20.23
N GLU A 125 2.77 0.53 -19.57
CA GLU A 125 2.88 0.63 -18.10
C GLU A 125 1.54 0.29 -17.42
N SER A 126 1.62 -0.19 -16.17
CA SER A 126 0.48 -0.30 -15.25
C SER A 126 0.78 0.48 -13.98
N ARG A 127 -0.10 1.39 -13.59
CA ARG A 127 0.11 2.26 -12.44
C ARG A 127 -1.12 2.30 -11.53
N TYR A 128 -0.91 2.05 -10.24
CA TYR A 128 -1.86 2.33 -9.18
C TYR A 128 -1.33 3.48 -8.32
N GLN A 129 -2.09 4.57 -8.15
CA GLN A 129 -1.62 5.74 -7.40
C GLN A 129 -2.70 6.30 -6.47
N LYS A 130 -2.38 6.40 -5.17
CA LYS A 130 -3.29 6.98 -4.17
C LYS A 130 -3.23 8.50 -4.16
N ARG A 131 -2.03 9.07 -4.23
CA ARG A 131 -1.75 10.51 -4.33
C ARG A 131 -0.40 10.73 -5.00
N LYS A 132 -0.09 11.98 -5.35
CA LYS A 132 1.24 12.32 -5.91
C LYS A 132 2.34 11.84 -4.95
N GLY A 133 3.28 11.02 -5.44
CA GLY A 133 4.37 10.45 -4.65
C GLY A 133 4.05 9.14 -3.92
N VAL A 134 2.84 8.59 -4.04
CA VAL A 134 2.48 7.29 -3.42
C VAL A 134 1.81 6.38 -4.45
N TYR A 135 2.56 5.41 -4.97
CA TYR A 135 2.14 4.57 -6.09
C TYR A 135 2.85 3.23 -6.15
N GLN A 136 2.25 2.32 -6.92
CA GLN A 136 2.87 1.12 -7.45
C GLN A 136 2.89 1.22 -8.97
N LEU A 137 4.03 0.95 -9.59
CA LEU A 137 4.26 1.05 -11.02
C LEU A 137 4.92 -0.23 -11.52
N VAL A 138 4.35 -0.81 -12.57
CA VAL A 138 5.02 -1.77 -13.44
C VAL A 138 5.28 -1.06 -14.75
N ASP A 139 6.55 -0.87 -15.11
CA ASP A 139 6.89 -0.19 -16.36
C ASP A 139 6.86 -1.13 -17.58
N GLN A 140 7.14 -0.58 -18.76
CA GLN A 140 7.13 -1.32 -20.02
C GLN A 140 8.20 -2.44 -20.07
N ASP A 141 9.31 -2.27 -19.37
CA ASP A 141 10.41 -3.24 -19.32
C ASP A 141 10.19 -4.30 -18.23
N GLY A 142 9.12 -4.17 -17.45
CA GLY A 142 8.76 -5.08 -16.37
C GLY A 142 9.41 -4.74 -15.03
N ASN A 143 9.94 -3.53 -14.86
CA ASN A 143 10.43 -3.08 -13.55
C ASN A 143 9.26 -2.79 -12.62
N PHE A 144 9.39 -3.19 -11.36
CA PHE A 144 8.41 -2.93 -10.31
C PHE A 144 8.93 -1.85 -9.37
N VAL A 145 8.13 -0.81 -9.14
CA VAL A 145 8.45 0.30 -8.23
C VAL A 145 7.28 0.52 -7.28
N ASP A 146 7.55 0.40 -5.98
CA ASP A 146 6.64 0.77 -4.89
C ASP A 146 7.20 2.01 -4.16
N GLU A 147 6.51 3.14 -4.24
CA GLU A 147 6.90 4.40 -3.57
C GLU A 147 5.85 4.79 -2.52
N THR A 148 6.30 5.07 -1.29
CA THR A 148 5.45 5.56 -0.19
C THR A 148 6.28 6.45 0.75
N ASP A 149 5.62 7.43 1.36
CA ASP A 149 6.17 8.39 2.33
C ASP A 149 5.82 8.03 3.79
N VAL A 150 5.13 6.91 3.99
CA VAL A 150 4.67 6.39 5.29
C VAL A 150 5.15 4.94 5.48
N LEU A 151 4.37 4.10 6.15
CA LEU A 151 4.72 2.70 6.38
C LEU A 151 4.48 1.84 5.13
N ALA A 152 5.51 1.12 4.70
CA ALA A 152 5.38 -0.09 3.89
C ALA A 152 5.54 -1.31 4.79
N SER A 153 4.55 -2.20 4.83
CA SER A 153 4.54 -3.39 5.70
C SER A 153 4.27 -4.66 4.90
N LEU A 154 5.03 -5.72 5.17
CA LEU A 154 4.85 -7.05 4.59
C LEU A 154 4.75 -8.07 5.72
N GLN A 155 3.65 -8.80 5.78
CA GLN A 155 3.44 -9.92 6.71
C GLN A 155 3.18 -11.19 5.89
N CYS A 156 3.96 -12.24 6.14
CA CYS A 156 3.85 -13.49 5.40
C CYS A 156 4.41 -14.65 6.23
N LYS A 157 4.04 -15.88 5.87
CA LYS A 157 4.54 -17.10 6.52
C LYS A 157 5.98 -17.44 6.11
N VAL A 158 6.28 -17.35 4.81
CA VAL A 158 7.60 -17.61 4.25
C VAL A 158 7.88 -16.53 3.20
N ARG A 159 9.04 -15.88 3.32
CA ARG A 159 9.56 -14.94 2.32
C ARG A 159 10.85 -15.52 1.74
N GLN A 160 10.86 -15.75 0.42
CA GLN A 160 12.07 -16.11 -0.31
C GLN A 160 12.47 -14.92 -1.19
N VAL A 161 13.73 -14.48 -1.06
CA VAL A 161 14.31 -13.42 -1.88
C VAL A 161 15.59 -13.97 -2.49
N LEU A 162 15.62 -14.06 -3.82
CA LEU A 162 16.78 -14.50 -4.59
C LEU A 162 17.09 -13.44 -5.65
N ALA A 163 18.21 -12.77 -5.49
CA ALA A 163 18.77 -11.90 -6.51
C ALA A 163 20.04 -12.56 -7.08
N THR A 164 20.17 -12.62 -8.40
CA THR A 164 21.31 -13.29 -9.08
C THR A 164 22.53 -12.39 -9.22
N GLU A 165 22.37 -11.09 -9.02
CA GLU A 165 23.47 -10.12 -9.15
C GLU A 165 23.79 -9.43 -7.82
N SER A 166 22.83 -8.73 -7.22
CA SER A 166 23.05 -8.03 -5.96
C SER A 166 21.76 -7.76 -5.19
N GLN A 167 21.89 -7.55 -3.88
CA GLN A 167 20.79 -7.19 -2.99
C GLN A 167 21.28 -6.16 -1.96
N SER A 168 20.53 -5.07 -1.81
CA SER A 168 20.89 -3.97 -0.90
C SER A 168 19.79 -3.67 0.11
N TYR A 169 20.19 -3.49 1.36
CA TYR A 169 19.34 -2.98 2.43
C TYR A 169 19.97 -1.72 3.00
N GLN A 170 19.31 -0.57 2.81
CA GLN A 170 19.82 0.73 3.22
C GLN A 170 18.78 1.45 4.08
N SER A 171 19.14 1.71 5.33
CA SER A 171 18.32 2.46 6.27
C SER A 171 19.23 3.12 7.32
N PRO A 172 18.86 4.31 7.85
CA PRO A 172 19.59 4.91 8.96
C PRO A 172 19.69 3.99 10.18
N LYS A 173 18.68 3.15 10.40
CA LYS A 173 18.62 2.13 11.45
C LYS A 173 18.06 0.82 10.92
N THR A 174 18.72 -0.28 11.21
CA THR A 174 18.42 -1.60 10.66
C THR A 174 18.18 -2.62 11.76
N TRP A 175 17.22 -3.53 11.53
CA TRP A 175 16.97 -4.70 12.36
C TRP A 175 17.05 -5.95 11.51
N VAL A 176 17.89 -6.91 11.90
CA VAL A 176 18.00 -8.22 11.24
C VAL A 176 17.96 -9.29 12.31
N GLY A 177 16.87 -10.05 12.40
CA GLY A 177 16.73 -11.10 13.40
C GLY A 177 15.29 -11.40 13.76
N SER A 178 15.07 -11.83 15.00
CA SER A 178 13.75 -12.16 15.55
C SER A 178 13.11 -10.94 16.20
N GLU A 179 11.98 -11.09 16.89
CA GLU A 179 11.41 -10.00 17.70
C GLU A 179 12.32 -9.61 18.88
N LYS A 180 13.07 -10.57 19.43
CA LYS A 180 13.86 -10.40 20.66
C LYS A 180 15.35 -10.16 20.40
N GLU A 181 15.85 -10.64 19.25
CA GLU A 181 17.27 -10.72 18.97
C GLU A 181 17.58 -10.01 17.65
N ASN A 182 18.52 -9.07 17.68
CA ASN A 182 19.02 -8.37 16.51
C ASN A 182 20.49 -8.74 16.30
N VAL A 183 20.83 -9.26 15.13
CA VAL A 183 22.20 -9.65 14.77
C VAL A 183 23.17 -8.47 14.89
N LEU A 184 22.73 -7.24 14.63
CA LEU A 184 23.57 -6.05 14.78
C LEU A 184 23.85 -5.72 16.26
N SER A 185 22.89 -5.95 17.15
CA SER A 185 23.10 -5.84 18.60
C SER A 185 24.05 -6.91 19.10
N LEU A 186 23.89 -8.16 18.68
CA LEU A 186 24.84 -9.25 19.00
C LEU A 186 26.26 -8.95 18.51
N LEU A 187 26.40 -8.36 17.33
CA LEU A 187 27.70 -7.96 16.80
C LEU A 187 28.32 -6.83 17.64
N SER A 188 27.50 -5.90 18.13
CA SER A 188 27.92 -4.84 19.04
C SER A 188 28.40 -5.38 20.38
N ASP A 189 27.68 -6.34 20.97
CA ASP A 189 28.08 -7.02 22.20
C ASP A 189 29.35 -7.84 22.01
N LEU A 190 29.50 -8.52 20.87
CA LEU A 190 30.74 -9.22 20.53
C LEU A 190 31.94 -8.26 20.47
N MET A 191 31.78 -7.08 19.86
CA MET A 191 32.84 -6.06 19.82
C MET A 191 33.20 -5.58 21.23
N GLN A 192 32.22 -5.45 22.12
CA GLN A 192 32.44 -5.09 23.52
C GLN A 192 33.25 -6.19 24.25
N VAL A 193 32.87 -7.46 24.08
CA VAL A 193 33.60 -8.60 24.65
C VAL A 193 35.05 -8.65 24.13
N VAL A 194 35.30 -8.33 22.86
CA VAL A 194 36.65 -8.24 22.29
C VAL A 194 37.48 -7.12 22.94
N THR A 195 36.86 -5.97 23.22
CA THR A 195 37.51 -4.88 23.96
C THR A 195 37.89 -5.33 25.37
N GLU A 196 36.97 -5.94 26.10
CA GLU A 196 37.19 -6.40 27.48
C GLU A 196 38.23 -7.52 27.57
N LEU A 197 38.23 -8.44 26.60
CA LEU A 197 39.24 -9.48 26.47
C LEU A 197 40.63 -8.87 26.22
N SER A 198 40.72 -7.86 25.38
CA SER A 198 41.97 -7.14 25.12
C SER A 198 42.46 -6.44 26.39
N SER A 199 41.58 -5.76 27.13
CA SER A 199 41.95 -5.15 28.42
C SER A 199 42.44 -6.18 29.43
N THR A 200 41.72 -7.31 29.57
CA THR A 200 42.10 -8.39 30.49
C THR A 200 43.47 -8.96 30.12
N LEU A 201 43.70 -9.21 28.83
CA LEU A 201 44.97 -9.78 28.33
C LEU A 201 46.12 -8.78 28.48
N ALA A 202 45.89 -7.49 28.27
CA ALA A 202 46.92 -6.45 28.44
C ALA A 202 47.35 -6.31 29.91
N SER A 203 46.43 -6.53 30.87
CA SER A 203 46.71 -6.40 32.30
C SER A 203 47.05 -7.72 33.01
N HIS A 204 47.01 -8.87 32.34
CA HIS A 204 47.15 -10.15 33.03
C HIS A 204 48.55 -10.35 33.61
N THR A 205 48.64 -11.08 34.72
CA THR A 205 49.90 -11.44 35.37
C THR A 205 49.85 -12.90 35.83
N HIS A 206 51.01 -13.48 36.16
CA HIS A 206 51.12 -14.83 36.73
C HIS A 206 51.69 -14.77 38.15
N SER A 207 51.51 -15.84 38.94
CA SER A 207 52.20 -16.01 40.21
C SER A 207 53.52 -16.75 40.00
N SER A 208 54.63 -16.18 40.48
CA SER A 208 55.94 -16.85 40.44
C SER A 208 55.90 -18.15 41.25
N PRO A 209 56.34 -19.30 40.68
CA PRO A 209 56.38 -20.56 41.41
C PRO A 209 57.43 -20.58 42.53
N GLU A 210 58.41 -19.68 42.49
CA GLU A 210 59.51 -19.62 43.46
C GLU A 210 59.20 -18.70 44.64
N THR A 211 58.52 -17.57 44.39
CA THR A 211 58.31 -16.52 45.40
C THR A 211 56.84 -16.26 45.72
N GLY A 212 55.91 -16.77 44.90
CA GLY A 212 54.47 -16.48 45.02
C GLY A 212 54.08 -15.04 44.61
N ALA A 213 55.04 -14.16 44.30
CA ALA A 213 54.76 -12.80 43.88
C ALA A 213 54.19 -12.73 42.46
N ALA A 214 53.39 -11.71 42.16
CA ALA A 214 52.87 -11.48 40.82
C ALA A 214 53.98 -11.02 39.86
N THR A 215 53.95 -11.49 38.61
CA THR A 215 54.81 -10.98 37.52
C THR A 215 54.36 -9.58 37.08
N SER A 216 55.18 -8.89 36.28
CA SER A 216 54.71 -7.72 35.54
C SER A 216 53.71 -8.12 34.45
N PRO A 217 52.88 -7.18 33.96
CA PRO A 217 52.08 -7.36 32.76
C PRO A 217 52.94 -7.69 31.52
N PRO A 218 52.33 -8.15 30.42
CA PRO A 218 53.04 -8.46 29.18
C PRO A 218 53.77 -7.25 28.62
N ILE A 219 54.95 -7.46 28.05
CA ILE A 219 55.70 -6.41 27.37
C ILE A 219 54.98 -5.87 26.11
N GLN A 220 53.98 -6.61 25.61
CA GLN A 220 53.09 -6.21 24.51
C GLN A 220 51.79 -5.52 24.97
N SER A 221 51.66 -5.18 26.26
CA SER A 221 50.42 -4.60 26.84
C SER A 221 49.81 -3.47 26.01
N ASP A 222 50.62 -2.53 25.53
CA ASP A 222 50.15 -1.39 24.73
C ASP A 222 49.56 -1.83 23.39
N GLY A 223 50.20 -2.79 22.71
CA GLY A 223 49.70 -3.33 21.45
C GLY A 223 48.37 -4.08 21.63
N ILE A 224 48.26 -4.86 22.71
CA ILE A 224 47.04 -5.58 23.06
C ILE A 224 45.90 -4.58 23.36
N THR A 225 46.17 -3.55 24.16
CA THR A 225 45.19 -2.48 24.44
C THR A 225 44.73 -1.79 23.15
N GLY A 226 45.66 -1.52 22.23
CA GLY A 226 45.35 -0.92 20.93
C GLY A 226 44.36 -1.74 20.07
N HIS A 227 44.33 -3.07 20.22
CA HIS A 227 43.32 -3.91 19.56
C HIS A 227 41.92 -3.72 20.16
N GLY A 228 41.82 -3.55 21.48
CA GLY A 228 40.56 -3.20 22.15
C GLY A 228 40.04 -1.83 21.73
N ASP A 229 40.93 -0.85 21.60
CA ASP A 229 40.58 0.48 21.08
C ASP A 229 40.05 0.43 19.64
N ALA A 230 40.65 -0.41 18.81
CA ALA A 230 40.18 -0.63 17.44
C ALA A 230 38.77 -1.25 17.41
N SER A 231 38.50 -2.25 18.26
CA SER A 231 37.16 -2.85 18.42
C SER A 231 36.14 -1.79 18.86
N THR A 232 36.50 -0.96 19.84
CA THR A 232 35.66 0.13 20.34
C THR A 232 35.28 1.12 19.22
N LYS A 233 36.23 1.49 18.34
CA LYS A 233 35.96 2.35 17.18
C LYS A 233 35.02 1.70 16.16
N LEU A 234 35.10 0.38 15.96
CA LEU A 234 34.15 -0.34 15.10
C LEU A 234 32.74 -0.34 15.70
N LYS A 235 32.63 -0.62 17.00
CA LYS A 235 31.36 -0.55 17.74
C LYS A 235 30.70 0.82 17.62
N GLN A 236 31.46 1.91 17.79
CA GLN A 236 30.97 3.28 17.61
C GLN A 236 30.40 3.57 16.21
N ARG A 237 30.84 2.84 15.17
CA ARG A 237 30.30 2.95 13.81
C ARG A 237 29.07 2.09 13.58
N LEU A 238 28.96 0.96 14.29
CA LEU A 238 27.84 0.01 14.19
C LEU A 238 26.61 0.46 14.99
N ASP A 239 26.82 0.98 16.20
CA ASP A 239 25.74 1.33 17.12
C ASP A 239 24.73 2.35 16.51
N PRO A 240 25.16 3.40 15.77
CA PRO A 240 24.24 4.35 15.17
C PRO A 240 23.31 3.76 14.10
N ILE A 241 23.71 2.66 13.44
CA ILE A 241 22.92 2.00 12.38
C ILE A 241 22.06 0.84 12.88
N THR A 242 22.11 0.56 14.18
CA THR A 242 21.31 -0.49 14.81
C THR A 242 19.96 0.08 15.24
N LYS A 243 18.87 -0.60 14.89
CA LYS A 243 17.51 -0.21 15.29
C LYS A 243 17.24 -0.50 16.75
#